data_AF-A0A0G1W7Q2-F1
#
_entry.id   AF-A0A0G1W7Q2-F1
#
_cell.length_a   1.000
_cell.length_b   1.000
_cell.length_c   1.000
_cell.angle_alpha   90.00
_cell.angle_beta   90.00
_cell.angle_gamma   90.00
#
_symmetry.space_group_name_H-M   'P 1'
#
loop_
_entity.id
_entity.type
_entity.pdbx_description
1 polymer ?
#
loop_
_entity_poly.entity_id
_entity_poly.type
_entity_poly.pdbx_seq_one_letter_code
_entity_poly.pdbx_strand_id
1 'polypeptide(L)'
;MKKGGVITGNLYTELATKGEERSGPARAAQALIDFIEEDPRINERFQRNKDRVSRALIAKYGAAILGQGSIPQGLEAHNLYLLERQESDAVHLVDSARKTVPVRTPHYENVPGRSKKEFAPSLIRPEISRIIEAVCEGPDGKAINLEHFDPPLEPYESIQTWDSKAELIYQILIINGVMRLGYPEGIVHHQINEVKKAEKIAEELIKRREAA
;
A
#
# COMPACT_ATOMS: atom_id res chain seq x y z
N MET A 1 6.69 -46.81 -13.88
CA MET A 1 6.53 -45.93 -12.70
C MET A 1 7.81 -45.12 -12.52
N LYS A 2 7.79 -43.81 -12.84
CA LYS A 2 8.94 -42.94 -12.57
C LYS A 2 8.97 -42.64 -11.08
N LYS A 3 10.05 -43.05 -10.39
CA LYS A 3 10.28 -42.76 -8.98
C LYS A 3 10.21 -41.24 -8.79
N GLY A 4 9.33 -40.78 -7.90
CA GLY A 4 9.30 -39.40 -7.45
C GLY A 4 10.62 -39.07 -6.74
N GLY A 5 11.55 -38.49 -7.49
CA GLY A 5 12.76 -37.93 -6.91
C GLY A 5 12.35 -36.73 -6.06
N VAL A 6 12.62 -36.81 -4.76
CA VAL A 6 12.58 -35.63 -3.89
C VAL A 6 13.62 -34.66 -4.45
N ILE A 7 13.15 -33.53 -4.96
CA ILE A 7 14.03 -32.44 -5.40
C ILE A 7 14.53 -31.77 -4.13
N THR A 8 15.72 -32.12 -3.69
CA THR A 8 16.47 -31.38 -2.67
C THR A 8 17.25 -30.27 -3.37
N GLY A 9 16.98 -29.03 -2.99
CA GLY A 9 17.71 -27.86 -3.46
C GLY A 9 17.87 -26.87 -2.31
N ASN A 10 19.04 -26.26 -2.22
CA ASN A 10 19.28 -25.16 -1.28
C ASN A 10 18.57 -23.93 -1.84
N LEU A 11 17.58 -23.43 -1.11
CA LEU A 11 16.88 -22.20 -1.46
C LEU A 11 17.79 -21.03 -1.07
N TYR A 12 18.59 -20.54 -2.00
CA TYR A 12 19.23 -19.24 -1.87
C TYR A 12 18.18 -18.18 -2.18
N THR A 13 17.38 -17.82 -1.19
CA THR A 13 16.94 -16.42 -1.12
C THR A 13 18.21 -15.59 -0.94
N GLU A 14 18.27 -14.34 -1.38
CA GLU A 14 19.42 -13.44 -1.13
C GLU A 14 19.59 -13.09 0.37
N LEU A 15 19.42 -14.07 1.26
CA LEU A 15 19.37 -13.96 2.72
C LEU A 15 20.28 -14.99 3.42
N ALA A 16 21.14 -15.72 2.70
CA ALA A 16 22.05 -16.69 3.32
C ALA A 16 23.51 -16.40 2.97
N THR A 17 24.29 -16.05 3.99
CA THR A 17 25.75 -16.02 3.92
C THR A 17 26.29 -17.43 3.64
N LYS A 18 27.31 -17.55 2.81
CA LYS A 18 27.85 -18.85 2.38
C LYS A 18 28.45 -19.60 3.58
N GLY A 19 27.82 -20.72 3.99
CA GLY A 19 28.41 -21.68 4.94
C GLY A 19 27.59 -22.07 6.17
N GLU A 20 26.38 -21.53 6.37
CA GLU A 20 25.54 -21.94 7.50
C GLU A 20 24.42 -22.92 7.09
N GLU A 21 24.49 -24.13 7.64
CA GLU A 21 23.36 -25.07 7.67
C GLU A 21 22.79 -25.09 9.10
N ARG A 22 21.52 -24.71 9.27
CA ARG A 22 20.81 -24.85 10.56
C ARG A 22 19.47 -25.55 10.34
N SER A 23 19.22 -26.62 11.09
CA SER A 23 18.03 -27.48 10.90
C SER A 23 16.85 -27.09 11.82
N GLY A 24 15.65 -27.12 11.25
CA GLY A 24 14.35 -26.94 11.92
C GLY A 24 13.61 -25.65 11.54
N PRO A 25 12.28 -25.68 11.30
CA PRO A 25 11.52 -24.53 10.79
C PRO A 25 11.52 -23.32 11.73
N ALA A 26 11.46 -23.53 13.05
CA ALA A 26 11.50 -22.44 14.03
C ALA A 26 12.89 -21.77 14.12
N ARG A 27 13.98 -22.56 14.02
CA ARG A 27 15.36 -22.05 14.06
C ARG A 27 15.75 -21.36 12.76
N ALA A 28 15.27 -21.86 11.62
CA ALA A 28 15.44 -21.20 10.33
C ALA A 28 14.67 -19.88 10.26
N ALA A 29 13.44 -19.83 10.81
CA ALA A 29 12.68 -18.58 10.91
C ALA A 29 13.36 -17.57 11.83
N GLN A 30 13.84 -17.99 13.01
CA GLN A 30 14.57 -17.10 13.91
C GLN A 30 15.86 -16.58 13.27
N ALA A 31 16.66 -17.44 12.62
CA ALA A 31 17.87 -17.01 11.93
C ALA A 31 17.60 -16.06 10.76
N LEU A 32 16.46 -16.22 10.06
CA LEU A 32 16.01 -15.28 9.05
C LEU A 32 15.62 -13.92 9.66
N ILE A 33 14.95 -13.94 10.81
CA ILE A 33 14.61 -12.72 11.55
C ILE A 33 15.89 -12.03 12.02
N ASP A 34 16.80 -12.75 12.68
CA ASP A 34 18.08 -12.24 13.17
C ASP A 34 18.90 -11.67 11.99
N PHE A 35 18.97 -12.37 10.85
CA PHE A 35 19.65 -11.86 9.65
C PHE A 35 19.01 -10.59 9.08
N ILE A 36 17.67 -10.52 9.04
CA ILE A 36 16.95 -9.32 8.58
C ILE A 36 17.18 -8.15 9.54
N GLU A 37 17.25 -8.41 10.84
CA GLU A 37 17.46 -7.41 11.89
C GLU A 37 18.91 -6.92 11.97
N GLU A 38 19.88 -7.79 11.71
CA GLU A 38 21.31 -7.51 11.91
C GLU A 38 22.06 -7.12 10.63
N ASP A 39 21.54 -7.40 9.42
CA ASP A 39 22.24 -7.05 8.17
C ASP A 39 22.15 -5.54 7.86
N PRO A 40 23.29 -4.81 7.86
CA PRO A 40 23.31 -3.37 7.61
C PRO A 40 22.73 -2.98 6.25
N ARG A 41 22.85 -3.85 5.23
CA ARG A 41 22.39 -3.59 3.87
C ARG A 41 20.87 -3.66 3.77
N ILE A 42 20.24 -4.55 4.57
CA ILE A 42 18.79 -4.65 4.67
C ILE A 42 18.24 -3.40 5.33
N ASN A 43 18.85 -2.97 6.43
CA ASN A 43 18.47 -1.71 7.08
C ASN A 43 18.68 -0.51 6.15
N GLU A 44 19.80 -0.41 5.45
CA GLU A 44 20.04 0.66 4.46
C GLU A 44 19.01 0.66 3.32
N ARG A 45 18.64 -0.53 2.79
CA ARG A 45 17.56 -0.65 1.80
C ARG A 45 16.23 -0.18 2.39
N PHE A 46 15.91 -0.58 3.62
CA PHE A 46 14.69 -0.19 4.31
C PHE A 46 14.61 1.33 4.51
N GLN A 47 15.68 1.98 4.99
CA GLN A 47 15.71 3.44 5.14
C GLN A 47 15.57 4.17 3.80
N ARG A 48 16.27 3.71 2.74
CA ARG A 48 16.10 4.28 1.39
C ARG A 48 14.67 4.15 0.86
N ASN A 49 14.04 3.01 1.10
CA ASN A 49 12.66 2.76 0.69
C ASN A 49 11.67 3.63 1.48
N LYS A 50 11.89 3.83 2.79
CA LYS A 50 11.14 4.78 3.61
C LYS A 50 11.24 6.20 3.06
N ASP A 51 12.44 6.68 2.75
CA ASP A 51 12.65 8.03 2.19
C ASP A 51 11.99 8.19 0.82
N ARG A 52 12.01 7.14 -0.01
CA ARG A 52 11.34 7.14 -1.31
C ARG A 52 9.82 7.19 -1.16
N VAL A 53 9.24 6.37 -0.28
CA VAL A 53 7.80 6.39 0.03
C VAL A 53 7.38 7.77 0.53
N SER A 54 8.15 8.34 1.47
CA SER A 54 7.85 9.66 2.03
C SER A 54 7.84 10.75 0.98
N ARG A 55 8.89 10.83 0.14
CA ARG A 55 8.97 11.80 -0.95
C ARG A 55 7.87 11.63 -1.97
N ALA A 56 7.53 10.39 -2.34
CA ALA A 56 6.47 10.12 -3.31
C ALA A 56 5.10 10.54 -2.77
N LEU A 57 4.80 10.23 -1.50
CA LEU A 57 3.56 10.68 -0.85
C LEU A 57 3.47 12.21 -0.87
N ILE A 58 4.53 12.91 -0.43
CA ILE A 58 4.59 14.38 -0.39
C ILE A 58 4.41 14.97 -1.79
N ALA A 59 5.07 14.39 -2.80
CA ALA A 59 4.96 14.85 -4.17
C ALA A 59 3.55 14.67 -4.74
N LYS A 60 2.87 13.56 -4.41
CA LYS A 60 1.54 13.24 -4.95
C LYS A 60 0.41 14.01 -4.27
N TYR A 61 0.38 14.03 -2.93
CA TYR A 61 -0.76 14.58 -2.17
C TYR A 61 -0.49 15.99 -1.60
N GLY A 62 0.75 16.47 -1.68
CA GLY A 62 1.13 17.81 -1.24
C GLY A 62 1.05 18.02 0.27
N ALA A 63 1.43 19.23 0.70
CA ALA A 63 1.47 19.62 2.11
C ALA A 63 0.08 19.81 2.74
N ALA A 64 -0.97 20.02 1.95
CA ALA A 64 -2.33 20.21 2.46
C ALA A 64 -2.84 18.98 3.24
N ILE A 65 -2.44 17.79 2.79
CA ILE A 65 -2.82 16.50 3.40
C ILE A 65 -1.69 15.99 4.30
N LEU A 66 -0.43 16.12 3.87
CA LEU A 66 0.72 15.52 4.55
C LEU A 66 1.46 16.48 5.50
N GLY A 67 1.06 17.75 5.58
CA GLY A 67 1.66 18.74 6.47
C GLY A 67 1.40 18.50 7.97
N GLN A 68 0.73 17.40 8.34
CA GLN A 68 0.34 17.09 9.72
C GLN A 68 1.44 16.41 10.57
N GLY A 69 2.65 16.23 10.04
CA GLY A 69 3.79 15.67 10.77
C GLY A 69 4.38 14.43 10.10
N SER A 70 4.93 13.51 10.89
CA SER A 70 5.47 12.24 10.38
C SER A 70 4.37 11.37 9.79
N ILE A 71 4.67 10.67 8.69
CA ILE A 71 3.75 9.70 8.08
C ILE A 71 3.40 8.62 9.11
N PRO A 72 2.11 8.35 9.37
CA PRO A 72 1.72 7.31 10.31
C PRO A 72 2.25 5.94 9.91
N GLN A 73 2.68 5.15 10.89
CA GLN A 73 3.31 3.85 10.67
C GLN A 73 2.47 2.92 9.78
N GLY A 74 1.14 2.88 9.98
CA GLY A 74 0.26 2.04 9.17
C GLY A 74 0.20 2.46 7.70
N LEU A 75 0.30 3.76 7.40
CA LEU A 75 0.33 4.29 6.04
C LEU A 75 1.71 4.08 5.39
N GLU A 76 2.77 4.26 6.18
CA GLU A 76 4.15 3.97 5.76
C GLU A 76 4.30 2.49 5.39
N ALA A 77 3.87 1.58 6.27
CA ALA A 77 3.94 0.14 6.05
C ALA A 77 3.16 -0.29 4.80
N HIS A 78 1.96 0.26 4.59
CA HIS A 78 1.18 -0.04 3.40
C HIS A 78 1.90 0.38 2.11
N ASN A 79 2.47 1.59 2.09
CA ASN A 79 3.18 2.09 0.91
C ASN A 79 4.53 1.39 0.69
N LEU A 80 5.22 0.97 1.75
CA LEU A 80 6.40 0.11 1.64
C LEU A 80 6.04 -1.25 1.03
N TYR A 81 4.91 -1.83 1.41
CA TYR A 81 4.39 -3.04 0.78
C TYR A 81 4.07 -2.83 -0.71
N LEU A 82 3.44 -1.70 -1.08
CA LEU A 82 3.18 -1.38 -2.48
C LEU A 82 4.47 -1.22 -3.30
N LEU A 83 5.47 -0.55 -2.72
CA LEU A 83 6.77 -0.37 -3.33
C LEU A 83 7.48 -1.72 -3.52
N GLU A 84 7.50 -2.56 -2.48
CA GLU A 84 8.10 -3.89 -2.58
C GLU A 84 7.40 -4.73 -3.64
N ARG A 85 6.06 -4.68 -3.69
CA ARG A 85 5.27 -5.38 -4.70
C ARG A 85 5.59 -4.91 -6.12
N GLN A 86 5.89 -3.64 -6.32
CA GLN A 86 6.29 -3.07 -7.61
C GLN A 86 7.75 -3.41 -7.96
N GLU A 87 8.63 -3.55 -6.98
CA GLU A 87 10.06 -3.81 -7.19
C GLU A 87 10.41 -5.30 -7.28
N SER A 88 9.60 -6.16 -6.66
CA SER A 88 9.83 -7.61 -6.56
C SER A 88 9.52 -8.40 -7.84
N ASP A 89 9.68 -7.78 -9.00
CA ASP A 89 9.35 -8.38 -10.31
C ASP A 89 10.30 -9.52 -10.75
N ALA A 90 11.28 -9.95 -9.94
CA ALA A 90 12.18 -11.03 -10.32
C ALA A 90 12.75 -11.82 -9.13
N VAL A 91 12.26 -13.05 -8.92
CA VAL A 91 12.93 -14.05 -8.06
C VAL A 91 13.54 -15.11 -8.95
N HIS A 92 14.84 -15.34 -8.79
CA HIS A 92 15.56 -16.38 -9.49
C HIS A 92 16.35 -17.21 -8.49
N LEU A 93 16.35 -18.53 -8.67
CA LEU A 93 17.28 -19.42 -7.96
C LEU A 93 18.57 -19.48 -8.75
N VAL A 94 19.71 -19.46 -8.07
CA VAL A 94 21.00 -19.76 -8.68
C VAL A 94 21.43 -21.13 -8.16
N ASP A 95 21.58 -22.10 -9.06
CA ASP A 95 22.04 -23.43 -8.67
C ASP A 95 23.54 -23.44 -8.31
N SER A 96 24.04 -24.57 -7.82
CA SER A 96 25.45 -24.75 -7.45
C SER A 96 26.43 -24.60 -8.62
N ALA A 97 25.95 -24.65 -9.87
CA ALA A 97 26.71 -24.40 -11.09
C ALA A 97 26.59 -22.95 -11.58
N ARG A 98 26.04 -22.05 -10.75
CA ARG A 98 25.74 -20.64 -11.07
C ARG A 98 24.71 -20.44 -12.18
N LYS A 99 23.89 -21.44 -12.46
CA LYS A 99 22.82 -21.32 -13.46
C LYS A 99 21.58 -20.72 -12.83
N THR A 100 21.06 -19.67 -13.45
CA THR A 100 19.82 -18.99 -13.06
C THR A 100 18.60 -19.82 -13.48
N VAL A 101 17.77 -20.20 -12.50
CA VAL A 101 16.49 -20.88 -12.68
C VAL A 101 15.37 -19.92 -12.28
N PRO A 102 14.49 -19.51 -13.21
CA PRO A 102 13.36 -18.65 -12.87
C PRO A 102 12.36 -19.41 -11.99
N VAL A 103 11.94 -18.80 -10.88
CA VAL A 103 10.90 -19.39 -10.02
C VAL A 103 9.56 -18.76 -10.37
N ARG A 104 8.56 -19.59 -10.70
CA ARG A 104 7.18 -19.14 -10.78
C ARG A 104 6.61 -19.10 -9.38
N THR A 105 6.25 -17.91 -8.94
CA THR A 105 5.59 -17.67 -7.68
C THR A 105 4.14 -17.24 -8.00
N PRO A 106 3.11 -17.53 -7.19
CA PRO A 106 1.69 -17.27 -7.51
C PRO A 106 1.35 -15.81 -7.86
N HIS A 107 2.24 -14.87 -7.56
CA HIS A 107 2.12 -13.44 -7.84
C HIS A 107 3.15 -12.92 -8.86
N TYR A 108 3.94 -13.80 -9.48
CA TYR A 108 5.13 -13.45 -10.24
C TYR A 108 5.06 -14.10 -11.63
N GLU A 109 4.73 -13.31 -12.64
CA GLU A 109 5.00 -13.69 -14.02
C GLU A 109 6.41 -13.20 -14.37
N ASN A 110 7.28 -14.13 -14.74
CA ASN A 110 8.65 -13.86 -15.16
C ASN A 110 8.64 -13.01 -16.43
N VAL A 111 8.68 -11.68 -16.29
CA VAL A 111 8.82 -10.78 -17.43
C VAL A 111 10.16 -10.03 -17.33
N PRO A 112 11.04 -10.14 -18.33
CA PRO A 112 12.26 -9.37 -18.38
C PRO A 112 11.93 -7.91 -18.68
N GLY A 113 12.04 -7.08 -17.65
CA GLY A 113 11.87 -5.64 -17.74
C GLY A 113 11.35 -5.12 -16.42
N ARG A 114 12.28 -4.74 -15.53
CA ARG A 114 11.94 -3.92 -14.34
C ARG A 114 10.88 -2.92 -14.75
N SER A 115 9.74 -2.93 -14.08
CA SER A 115 8.73 -1.89 -14.26
C SER A 115 9.42 -0.52 -14.18
N LYS A 116 9.58 0.14 -15.32
CA LYS A 116 10.08 1.53 -15.41
C LYS A 116 9.05 2.53 -14.88
N LYS A 117 7.90 2.05 -14.39
CA LYS A 117 6.85 2.91 -13.86
C LYS A 117 7.38 3.56 -12.58
N GLU A 118 7.11 4.85 -12.45
CA GLU A 118 7.32 5.57 -11.22
C GLU A 118 6.51 4.91 -10.09
N PHE A 119 6.98 5.01 -8.85
CA PHE A 119 6.25 4.46 -7.71
C PHE A 119 4.96 5.26 -7.51
N ALA A 120 3.82 4.56 -7.46
CA ALA A 120 2.51 5.17 -7.24
C ALA A 120 2.08 4.94 -5.79
N PRO A 121 2.27 5.93 -4.89
CA PRO A 121 1.82 5.81 -3.51
C PRO A 121 0.30 5.95 -3.39
N SER A 122 -0.24 5.38 -2.32
CA SER A 122 -1.66 5.47 -1.93
C SER A 122 -1.80 6.19 -0.59
N LEU A 123 -2.78 7.08 -0.47
CA LEU A 123 -3.09 7.76 0.80
C LEU A 123 -4.03 6.91 1.67
N ILE A 124 -4.83 6.05 1.04
CA ILE A 124 -5.84 5.24 1.70
C ILE A 124 -5.35 3.80 1.91
N ARG A 125 -5.56 3.26 3.11
CA ARG A 125 -5.30 1.84 3.39
C ARG A 125 -6.48 0.99 2.90
N PRO A 126 -6.26 -0.26 2.45
CA PRO A 126 -7.33 -1.11 1.91
C PRO A 126 -8.50 -1.30 2.87
N GLU A 127 -8.24 -1.34 4.18
CA GLU A 127 -9.26 -1.50 5.21
C GLU A 127 -10.19 -0.27 5.27
N ILE A 128 -9.61 0.94 5.18
CA ILE A 128 -10.37 2.19 5.14
C ILE A 128 -11.19 2.28 3.85
N SER A 129 -10.59 1.92 2.70
CA SER A 129 -11.28 1.92 1.39
C SER A 129 -12.52 1.03 1.45
N ARG A 130 -12.38 -0.20 1.94
CA ARG A 130 -13.49 -1.16 2.05
C ARG A 130 -14.61 -0.67 2.95
N ILE A 131 -14.29 0.01 4.05
CA ILE A 131 -15.32 0.53 4.95
C ILE A 131 -16.06 1.71 4.32
N ILE A 132 -15.34 2.62 3.66
CA ILE A 132 -15.96 3.74 2.92
C ILE A 132 -16.89 3.19 1.84
N GLU A 133 -16.42 2.24 1.03
CA GLU A 133 -17.22 1.57 0.00
C GLU A 133 -18.46 0.89 0.60
N ALA A 134 -18.29 0.14 1.70
CA ALA A 134 -19.40 -0.52 2.39
C ALA A 134 -20.43 0.48 2.95
N VAL A 135 -20.00 1.64 3.44
CA VAL A 135 -20.91 2.71 3.87
C VAL A 135 -21.67 3.29 2.68
N CYS A 136 -20.97 3.60 1.58
CA CYS A 136 -21.57 4.20 0.39
C CYS A 136 -22.61 3.28 -0.25
N GLU A 137 -22.33 1.98 -0.33
CA GLU A 137 -23.16 0.97 -0.99
C GLU A 137 -24.19 0.32 -0.06
N GLY A 138 -23.98 0.42 1.24
CA GLY A 138 -24.80 -0.20 2.29
C GLY A 138 -26.17 0.46 2.51
N PRO A 139 -27.10 -0.26 3.18
CA PRO A 139 -28.45 0.24 3.44
C PRO A 139 -28.45 1.48 4.35
N ASP A 140 -27.61 1.50 5.38
CA ASP A 140 -27.54 2.61 6.34
C ASP A 140 -27.07 3.91 5.66
N GLY A 141 -26.07 3.81 4.78
CA GLY A 141 -25.60 4.95 4.01
C GLY A 141 -26.62 5.45 2.99
N LYS A 142 -27.36 4.53 2.35
CA LYS A 142 -28.44 4.86 1.40
C LYS A 142 -29.65 5.50 2.06
N ALA A 143 -29.88 5.25 3.35
CA ALA A 143 -30.98 5.83 4.11
C ALA A 143 -30.76 7.33 4.44
N ILE A 144 -29.53 7.84 4.31
CA ILE A 144 -29.21 9.23 4.60
C ILE A 144 -29.65 10.12 3.44
N ASN A 145 -30.66 10.96 3.69
CA ASN A 145 -31.12 11.95 2.72
C ASN A 145 -30.17 13.16 2.69
N LEU A 146 -29.58 13.42 1.53
CA LEU A 146 -28.71 14.58 1.25
C LEU A 146 -29.24 15.45 0.10
N GLU A 147 -30.51 15.35 -0.30
CA GLU A 147 -31.07 16.08 -1.44
C GLU A 147 -30.80 17.60 -1.38
N HIS A 148 -30.94 18.19 -0.20
CA HIS A 148 -30.72 19.64 0.03
C HIS A 148 -29.33 20.00 0.54
N PHE A 149 -28.42 19.03 0.62
CA PHE A 149 -27.04 19.30 1.01
C PHE A 149 -26.26 19.84 -0.20
N ASP A 150 -25.92 21.13 -0.19
CA ASP A 150 -25.13 21.77 -1.24
C ASP A 150 -23.81 22.29 -0.64
N PRO A 151 -22.75 21.46 -0.64
CA PRO A 151 -21.50 21.81 0.00
C PRO A 151 -20.67 22.78 -0.88
N PRO A 152 -20.02 23.79 -0.28
CA PRO A 152 -19.04 24.61 -1.00
C PRO A 152 -17.88 23.73 -1.48
N LEU A 153 -17.44 23.92 -2.73
CA LEU A 153 -16.38 23.10 -3.33
C LEU A 153 -15.00 23.72 -3.19
N GLU A 154 -14.92 25.03 -2.91
CA GLU A 154 -13.68 25.81 -2.78
C GLU A 154 -12.67 25.17 -1.80
N PRO A 155 -13.08 24.64 -0.62
CA PRO A 155 -12.13 24.02 0.31
C PRO A 155 -11.38 22.81 -0.26
N TYR A 156 -11.96 22.13 -1.25
CA TYR A 156 -11.44 20.89 -1.82
C TYR A 156 -10.69 21.10 -3.14
N GLU A 157 -10.56 22.35 -3.63
CA GLU A 157 -9.80 22.66 -4.85
C GLU A 157 -8.29 22.35 -4.70
N SER A 158 -7.81 22.25 -3.46
CA SER A 158 -6.44 21.81 -3.15
C SER A 158 -6.18 20.32 -3.42
N ILE A 159 -7.23 19.50 -3.51
CA ILE A 159 -7.08 18.09 -3.89
C ILE A 159 -6.69 18.05 -5.36
N GLN A 160 -5.48 17.56 -5.67
CA GLN A 160 -4.98 17.50 -7.04
C GLN A 160 -5.20 16.13 -7.70
N THR A 161 -5.11 15.04 -6.95
CA THR A 161 -5.13 13.68 -7.49
C THR A 161 -5.82 12.70 -6.55
N TRP A 162 -6.36 11.63 -7.12
CA TRP A 162 -6.89 10.47 -6.40
C TRP A 162 -6.84 9.23 -7.28
N ASP A 163 -6.65 8.06 -6.69
CA ASP A 163 -6.65 6.79 -7.41
C ASP A 163 -8.03 6.10 -7.44
N SER A 164 -8.93 6.48 -6.52
CA SER A 164 -10.28 5.92 -6.43
C SER A 164 -11.27 6.91 -5.81
N LYS A 165 -12.59 6.68 -6.00
CA LYS A 165 -13.64 7.47 -5.33
C LYS A 165 -13.49 7.39 -3.81
N ALA A 166 -13.15 6.21 -3.27
CA ALA A 166 -12.92 6.02 -1.84
C ALA A 166 -11.73 6.84 -1.32
N GLU A 167 -10.64 6.93 -2.11
CA GLU A 167 -9.51 7.80 -1.77
C GLU A 167 -9.91 9.28 -1.76
N LEU A 168 -10.70 9.73 -2.74
CA LEU A 168 -11.21 11.10 -2.77
C LEU A 168 -12.09 11.42 -1.55
N ILE A 169 -13.02 10.51 -1.20
CA ILE A 169 -13.86 10.62 0.00
C ILE A 169 -12.97 10.74 1.25
N TYR A 170 -11.93 9.91 1.35
CA TYR A 170 -11.00 9.96 2.48
C TYR A 170 -10.24 11.28 2.57
N GLN A 171 -9.78 11.84 1.44
CA GLN A 171 -9.15 13.17 1.39
C GLN A 171 -10.10 14.28 1.86
N ILE A 172 -11.38 14.24 1.45
CA ILE A 172 -12.41 15.18 1.90
C ILE A 172 -12.66 15.07 3.41
N LEU A 173 -12.72 13.85 3.95
CA LEU A 173 -12.87 13.63 5.39
C LEU A 173 -11.69 14.17 6.20
N ILE A 174 -10.47 14.13 5.64
CA ILE A 174 -9.28 14.75 6.25
C ILE A 174 -9.39 16.28 6.23
N ILE A 175 -9.75 16.88 5.10
CA ILE A 175 -9.90 18.34 4.97
C ILE A 175 -10.97 18.86 5.94
N ASN A 176 -12.07 18.11 6.13
CA ASN A 176 -13.13 18.45 7.06
C ASN A 176 -12.76 18.21 8.54
N GLY A 177 -11.57 17.67 8.82
CA GLY A 177 -11.13 17.35 10.18
C GLY A 177 -11.87 16.17 10.84
N VAL A 178 -12.71 15.46 10.08
CA VAL A 178 -13.46 14.28 10.53
C VAL A 178 -12.52 13.09 10.72
N MET A 179 -11.54 12.97 9.83
CA MET A 179 -10.48 11.97 9.89
C MET A 179 -9.10 12.63 9.94
N ARG A 180 -8.11 11.87 10.41
CA ARG A 180 -6.70 12.21 10.25
C ARG A 180 -5.95 11.01 9.73
N LEU A 181 -4.78 11.27 9.15
CA LEU A 181 -3.85 10.21 8.76
C LEU A 181 -3.51 9.35 10.00
N GLY A 182 -3.66 8.04 9.87
CA GLY A 182 -3.34 7.08 10.94
C GLY A 182 -4.49 6.78 11.89
N TYR A 183 -5.69 7.33 11.66
CA TYR A 183 -6.87 6.91 12.42
C TYR A 183 -7.17 5.41 12.22
N PRO A 184 -7.54 4.69 13.31
CA PRO A 184 -7.97 3.31 13.21
C PRO A 184 -9.26 3.21 12.40
N GLU A 185 -9.37 2.11 11.65
CA GLU A 185 -10.45 1.84 10.72
C GLU A 185 -11.85 1.84 11.37
N GLY A 186 -11.94 1.48 12.66
CA GLY A 186 -13.19 1.53 13.42
C GLY A 186 -13.86 2.91 13.48
N ILE A 187 -13.10 4.01 13.35
CA ILE A 187 -13.67 5.37 13.42
C ILE A 187 -14.60 5.65 12.23
N VAL A 188 -14.31 5.08 11.05
CA VAL A 188 -15.09 5.30 9.83
C VAL A 188 -16.53 4.79 10.00
N HIS A 189 -16.70 3.66 10.67
CA HIS A 189 -18.02 3.08 10.95
C HIS A 189 -18.93 3.97 11.80
N HIS A 190 -18.34 4.82 12.65
CA HIS A 190 -19.11 5.74 13.51
C HIS A 190 -19.41 7.08 12.83
N GLN A 191 -18.91 7.29 11.60
CA GLN A 191 -18.96 8.56 10.88
C GLN A 191 -19.82 8.47 9.60
N ILE A 192 -20.81 7.56 9.55
CA ILE A 192 -21.60 7.25 8.33
C ILE A 192 -22.17 8.52 7.66
N ASN A 193 -22.73 9.44 8.44
CA ASN A 193 -23.25 10.72 7.93
C ASN A 193 -22.17 11.57 7.25
N GLU A 194 -20.99 11.66 7.84
CA GLU A 194 -19.88 12.43 7.29
C GLU A 194 -19.29 11.76 6.04
N VAL A 195 -19.22 10.42 6.02
CA VAL A 195 -18.81 9.66 4.82
C VAL A 195 -19.77 9.93 3.65
N LYS A 196 -21.10 9.95 3.89
CA LYS A 196 -22.08 10.25 2.84
C LYS A 196 -22.05 11.70 2.37
N LYS A 197 -21.83 12.66 3.26
CA LYS A 197 -21.60 14.06 2.87
C LYS A 197 -20.34 14.16 1.99
N ALA A 198 -19.25 13.52 2.40
CA ALA A 198 -18.00 13.47 1.65
C ALA A 198 -18.16 12.76 0.29
N GLU A 199 -19.00 11.73 0.20
CA GLU A 199 -19.38 11.11 -1.07
C GLU A 199 -20.07 12.08 -2.02
N LYS A 200 -21.06 12.84 -1.54
CA LYS A 200 -21.75 13.85 -2.38
C LYS A 200 -20.78 14.92 -2.89
N ILE A 201 -19.86 15.38 -2.03
CA ILE A 201 -18.79 16.31 -2.41
C ILE A 201 -17.89 15.69 -3.48
N ALA A 202 -17.48 14.43 -3.30
CA ALA A 202 -16.62 13.71 -4.23
C ALA A 202 -17.27 13.59 -5.61
N GLU A 203 -18.56 13.26 -5.67
CA GLU A 203 -19.32 13.18 -6.92
C GLU A 203 -19.37 14.52 -7.66
N GLU A 204 -19.58 15.61 -6.95
CA GLU A 204 -19.65 16.93 -7.57
C GLU A 204 -18.28 17.44 -8.05
N LEU A 205 -17.21 17.14 -7.30
CA LEU A 205 -15.84 17.41 -7.74
C LEU A 205 -15.44 16.61 -8.98
N ILE A 206 -15.83 15.33 -9.06
CA ILE A 206 -15.59 14.50 -10.23
C ILE A 206 -16.29 15.10 -11.45
N LYS A 207 -17.58 15.41 -11.35
CA LYS A 207 -18.33 16.05 -12.45
C LYS A 207 -17.70 17.37 -12.89
N ARG A 208 -17.33 18.25 -11.94
CA ARG A 208 -16.69 19.54 -12.24
C ARG A 208 -15.37 19.38 -12.99
N ARG A 209 -14.60 18.33 -12.69
CA ARG A 209 -13.35 18.03 -13.42
C ARG A 209 -13.56 17.37 -14.77
N GLU A 210 -14.57 16.52 -14.92
CA GLU A 210 -14.91 15.92 -16.21
C GLU A 210 -15.50 16.94 -17.20
N ALA A 211 -16.09 18.02 -16.67
CA ALA A 211 -16.65 19.12 -17.47
C ALA A 211 -15.62 20.20 -17.86
N ALA A 212 -14.41 20.18 -17.29
CA ALA A 212 -13.34 21.18 -17.50
C ALA A 212 -12.30 20.68 -18.53
#